data_AF-A0A420PIH6-F1
#
_entry.id   AF-A0A420PIH6-F1
#
_cell.length_a   1.000
_cell.length_b   1.000
_cell.length_c   1.000
_cell.angle_alpha   90.00
_cell.angle_beta   90.00
_cell.angle_gamma   90.00
#
_symmetry.space_group_name_H-M   'P 1'
#
loop_
_entity.id
_entity.type
_entity.pdbx_description
1 polymer ?
#
loop_
_entity_poly.entity_id
_entity_poly.type
_entity_poly.pdbx_seq_one_letter_code
_entity_poly.pdbx_strand_id
1 'polypeptide(L)'
;MIEKMVEQISKYWPPGPPAMQQMESKDPDILQYYQQWGFDIYRTYYGPGSDEAWGKLLYALKHQTRLAFGHYDGREDADQRHVDILKDLFYLDARADKSLLDGLDVQGIRKFCRHENTDKDRVM
;
A
#
# COMPACT_ATOMS: atom_id res chain seq x y z
N MET A 1 -19.07 3.08 -5.66
CA MET A 1 -18.24 3.56 -4.52
C MET A 1 -16.76 3.17 -4.67
N ILE A 2 -16.44 1.95 -5.10
CA ILE A 2 -15.08 1.50 -5.45
C ILE A 2 -14.50 2.30 -6.63
N GLU A 3 -15.30 2.58 -7.65
CA GLU A 3 -14.92 3.44 -8.78
C GLU A 3 -14.37 4.79 -8.32
N LYS A 4 -15.02 5.41 -7.32
CA LYS A 4 -14.59 6.70 -6.74
C LYS A 4 -13.28 6.59 -5.96
N MET A 5 -13.01 5.44 -5.35
CA MET A 5 -11.74 5.18 -4.64
C MET A 5 -10.59 5.01 -5.65
N VAL A 6 -10.83 4.30 -6.74
CA VAL A 6 -9.89 4.17 -7.86
C VAL A 6 -9.68 5.51 -8.56
N GLU A 7 -10.74 6.32 -8.74
CA GLU A 7 -10.66 7.69 -9.27
C GLU A 7 -9.86 8.63 -8.34
N GLN A 8 -9.92 8.40 -7.02
CA GLN A 8 -9.08 9.13 -6.07
C GLN A 8 -7.63 8.68 -6.11
N ILE A 9 -7.36 7.36 -6.20
CA ILE A 9 -6.00 6.84 -6.37
C ILE A 9 -5.40 7.35 -7.68
N SER A 10 -6.18 7.38 -8.76
CA SER A 10 -5.72 7.83 -10.08
C SER A 10 -5.41 9.33 -10.15
N LYS A 11 -6.09 10.14 -9.34
CA LYS A 11 -5.86 11.59 -9.26
C LYS A 11 -4.48 11.95 -8.66
N TYR A 12 -3.92 11.11 -7.79
CA TYR A 12 -2.72 11.45 -7.02
C TYR A 12 -1.46 10.68 -7.42
N TRP A 13 -1.53 9.74 -8.39
CA TRP A 13 -0.37 8.96 -8.84
C TRP A 13 -0.24 8.96 -10.39
N PRO A 14 0.68 9.76 -10.98
CA PRO A 14 0.99 9.70 -12.41
C PRO A 14 2.03 8.60 -12.73
N PRO A 15 1.94 7.94 -13.90
CA PRO A 15 0.93 8.09 -14.94
C PRO A 15 -0.42 7.54 -14.46
N GLY A 16 -1.51 8.21 -14.85
CA GLY A 16 -2.86 7.85 -14.41
C GLY A 16 -3.10 6.35 -14.62
N PRO A 17 -3.44 5.59 -13.57
CA PRO A 17 -3.45 4.15 -13.65
C PRO A 17 -4.50 3.66 -14.67
N PRO A 18 -4.23 2.53 -15.35
CA PRO A 18 -5.12 1.93 -16.35
C PRO A 18 -6.56 1.80 -15.82
N ALA A 19 -7.58 2.02 -16.64
CA ALA A 19 -8.99 1.93 -16.21
C ALA A 19 -9.28 0.57 -15.52
N MET A 20 -10.27 0.46 -14.62
CA MET A 20 -10.55 -0.81 -13.91
C MET A 20 -10.76 -2.01 -14.85
N GLN A 21 -11.35 -1.80 -16.04
CA GLN A 21 -11.47 -2.83 -17.09
C GLN A 21 -10.12 -3.40 -17.55
N GLN A 22 -9.04 -2.63 -17.43
CA GLN A 22 -7.69 -3.06 -17.74
C GLN A 22 -7.07 -3.86 -16.58
N MET A 23 -7.52 -3.71 -15.32
CA MET A 23 -7.07 -4.58 -14.23
C MET A 23 -7.57 -6.02 -14.40
N GLU A 24 -8.76 -6.19 -14.99
CA GLU A 24 -9.34 -7.51 -15.27
C GLU A 24 -8.55 -8.32 -16.29
N SER A 25 -7.78 -7.66 -17.16
CA SER A 25 -6.93 -8.34 -18.15
C SER A 25 -5.82 -9.17 -17.47
N LYS A 26 -5.52 -8.88 -16.20
CA LYS A 26 -4.38 -9.42 -15.44
C LYS A 26 -3.04 -9.21 -16.14
N ASP A 27 -2.97 -8.25 -17.05
CA ASP A 27 -1.74 -7.89 -17.72
C ASP A 27 -0.73 -7.40 -16.66
N PRO A 28 0.44 -8.04 -16.54
CA PRO A 28 1.43 -7.69 -15.53
C PRO A 28 1.90 -6.23 -15.63
N ASP A 29 1.93 -5.64 -16.83
CA ASP A 29 2.33 -4.25 -17.06
C ASP A 29 1.26 -3.28 -16.53
N ILE A 30 -0.02 -3.66 -16.61
CA ILE A 30 -1.15 -2.89 -16.04
C ILE A 30 -1.21 -3.08 -14.52
N LEU A 31 -1.06 -4.32 -14.04
CA LEU A 31 -1.07 -4.61 -12.62
C LEU A 31 0.10 -3.92 -11.91
N GLN A 32 1.22 -3.65 -12.59
CA GLN A 32 2.35 -2.88 -12.06
C GLN A 32 1.97 -1.48 -11.59
N TYR A 33 1.00 -0.81 -12.24
CA TYR A 33 0.48 0.48 -11.77
C TYR A 33 -0.24 0.40 -10.42
N TYR A 34 -0.68 -0.80 -10.05
CA TYR A 34 -1.43 -1.06 -8.83
C TYR A 34 -0.70 -1.99 -7.85
N GLN A 35 0.53 -2.42 -8.17
CA GLN A 35 1.27 -3.46 -7.44
C GLN A 35 1.47 -3.14 -5.96
N GLN A 36 1.27 -1.88 -5.54
CA GLN A 36 1.62 -1.38 -4.21
C GLN A 36 0.67 -0.29 -3.72
N TRP A 37 -0.65 -0.41 -3.91
CA TRP A 37 -1.58 0.64 -3.48
C TRP A 37 -1.75 0.77 -1.94
N GLY A 38 -1.13 -0.11 -1.15
CA GLY A 38 -1.13 -0.02 0.31
C GLY A 38 -0.16 1.05 0.85
N PHE A 39 0.44 0.80 2.01
CA PHE A 39 1.19 1.83 2.75
C PHE A 39 2.65 1.44 2.97
N ASP A 40 3.53 2.43 2.83
CA ASP A 40 4.89 2.39 3.37
C ASP A 40 4.85 2.63 4.87
N ILE A 41 5.40 1.71 5.66
CA ILE A 41 5.41 1.78 7.13
C ILE A 41 6.84 1.74 7.61
N TYR A 42 7.25 2.78 8.33
CA TYR A 42 8.60 2.93 8.86
C TYR A 42 8.62 2.65 10.36
N ARG A 43 9.42 1.68 10.78
CA ARG A 43 9.68 1.40 12.20
C ARG A 43 10.79 2.30 12.70
N THR A 44 10.55 3.07 13.75
CA THR A 44 11.56 3.96 14.34
C THR A 44 11.97 3.62 15.77
N TYR A 45 11.37 2.59 16.36
CA TYR A 45 11.67 2.14 17.72
C TYR A 45 12.10 0.67 17.76
N TYR A 46 13.23 0.41 18.42
CA TYR A 46 13.90 -0.89 18.43
C TYR A 46 14.28 -1.38 19.85
N GLY A 47 13.54 -0.94 20.87
CA GLY A 47 13.75 -1.38 22.26
C GLY A 47 13.21 -2.78 22.56
N PRO A 48 13.38 -3.28 23.80
CA PRO A 48 12.87 -4.59 24.22
C PRO A 48 11.36 -4.76 23.93
N GLY A 49 10.97 -5.92 23.38
CA GLY A 49 9.58 -6.22 23.02
C GLY A 49 9.05 -5.54 21.75
N SER A 50 9.82 -4.64 21.14
CA SER A 50 9.37 -3.91 19.94
C SER A 50 9.26 -4.78 18.69
N ASP A 51 10.00 -5.89 18.59
CA ASP A 51 9.87 -6.83 17.46
C ASP A 51 8.50 -7.50 17.44
N GLU A 52 8.01 -7.94 18.60
CA GLU A 52 6.68 -8.55 18.73
C GLU A 52 5.58 -7.52 18.46
N ALA A 53 5.72 -6.30 19.02
CA ALA A 53 4.80 -5.21 18.76
C ALA A 53 4.74 -4.84 17.27
N TRP A 54 5.89 -4.79 16.60
CA TRP A 54 6.00 -4.55 15.16
C TRP A 54 5.29 -5.64 14.36
N GLY A 55 5.54 -6.91 14.66
CA GLY A 55 4.85 -8.04 14.01
C GLY A 55 3.33 -7.98 14.18
N LYS A 56 2.86 -7.68 15.41
CA LYS A 56 1.42 -7.51 15.70
C LYS A 56 0.80 -6.35 14.93
N LEU A 57 1.50 -5.22 14.82
CA LEU A 57 1.04 -4.06 14.05
C LEU A 57 0.86 -4.42 12.57
N LEU A 58 1.89 -5.00 11.94
CA LEU A 58 1.83 -5.39 10.53
C LEU A 58 0.73 -6.41 10.26
N TYR A 59 0.59 -7.40 11.16
CA TYR A 59 -0.49 -8.38 11.08
C TYR A 59 -1.86 -7.70 11.17
N ALA A 60 -2.06 -6.83 12.16
CA ALA A 60 -3.33 -6.14 12.38
C ALA A 60 -3.70 -5.26 11.18
N LEU A 61 -2.77 -4.47 10.65
CA LEU A 61 -3.01 -3.61 9.48
C LEU A 61 -3.42 -4.43 8.26
N LYS A 62 -2.70 -5.52 7.97
CA LYS A 62 -3.03 -6.40 6.84
C LYS A 62 -4.37 -7.09 7.03
N HIS A 63 -4.63 -7.62 8.22
CA HIS A 63 -5.84 -8.36 8.51
C HIS A 63 -7.08 -7.46 8.52
N GLN A 64 -7.01 -6.32 9.22
CA GLN A 64 -8.11 -5.36 9.30
C GLN A 64 -8.43 -4.75 7.92
N THR A 65 -7.42 -4.46 7.10
CA THR A 65 -7.66 -3.96 5.74
C THR A 65 -8.40 -5.00 4.90
N ARG A 66 -7.96 -6.27 4.94
CA ARG A 66 -8.66 -7.37 4.26
C ARG A 66 -10.10 -7.56 4.74
N LEU A 67 -10.33 -7.48 6.05
CA LEU A 67 -11.68 -7.56 6.63
C LEU A 67 -12.55 -6.36 6.21
N ALA A 68 -12.00 -5.16 6.14
CA ALA A 68 -12.72 -3.97 5.70
C ALA A 68 -13.22 -4.12 4.25
N PHE A 69 -12.47 -4.83 3.39
CA PHE A 69 -12.97 -5.18 2.05
C PHE A 69 -14.16 -6.13 2.07
N GLY A 70 -14.34 -6.92 3.13
CA GLY A 70 -15.53 -7.75 3.33
C GLY A 70 -16.83 -6.93 3.33
N HIS A 71 -16.76 -5.62 3.57
CA HIS A 71 -17.90 -4.72 3.41
C HIS A 71 -18.42 -4.64 1.95
N TYR A 72 -17.62 -5.05 0.96
CA TYR A 72 -18.01 -5.08 -0.45
C TYR A 72 -18.43 -6.47 -0.92
N ASP A 73 -18.28 -7.49 -0.09
CA ASP A 73 -18.60 -8.87 -0.46
C ASP A 73 -20.12 -9.02 -0.67
N GLY A 74 -20.51 -9.52 -1.85
CA GLY A 74 -21.92 -9.78 -2.18
C GLY A 74 -22.78 -8.54 -2.42
N ARG A 75 -22.19 -7.35 -2.55
CA ARG A 75 -22.92 -6.14 -2.92
C ARG A 75 -23.20 -6.10 -4.42
N GLU A 76 -24.45 -5.83 -4.78
CA GLU A 76 -24.91 -5.74 -6.18
C GLU A 76 -24.27 -4.57 -6.95
N ASP A 77 -23.86 -3.50 -6.25
CA ASP A 77 -23.21 -2.32 -6.82
C ASP A 77 -21.67 -2.41 -6.86
N ALA A 78 -21.11 -3.57 -6.50
CA ALA A 78 -19.68 -3.83 -6.51
C ALA A 78 -19.35 -5.08 -7.32
N ASP A 79 -18.50 -4.92 -8.33
CA ASP A 79 -17.94 -6.06 -9.04
C ASP A 79 -16.98 -6.83 -8.11
N GLN A 80 -17.34 -8.05 -7.79
CA GLN A 80 -16.58 -8.91 -6.87
C GLN A 80 -15.19 -9.25 -7.41
N ARG A 81 -15.02 -9.30 -8.75
CA ARG A 81 -13.70 -9.53 -9.36
C ARG A 81 -12.76 -8.37 -9.08
N HIS A 82 -13.25 -7.13 -9.17
CA HIS A 82 -12.47 -5.95 -8.84
C HIS A 82 -12.13 -5.89 -7.34
N VAL A 83 -13.08 -6.25 -6.47
CA VAL A 83 -12.84 -6.35 -5.02
C VAL A 83 -11.72 -7.33 -4.72
N ASP A 84 -11.73 -8.51 -5.33
CA ASP A 84 -10.72 -9.54 -5.11
C ASP A 84 -9.35 -9.13 -5.65
N ILE A 85 -9.29 -8.52 -6.84
CA ILE A 85 -8.04 -7.97 -7.38
C ILE A 85 -7.45 -6.91 -6.45
N LEU A 86 -8.27 -5.98 -5.94
CA LEU A 86 -7.80 -4.95 -5.00
C LEU A 86 -7.32 -5.54 -3.67
N LYS A 87 -7.99 -6.57 -3.14
CA LYS A 87 -7.56 -7.31 -1.95
C LYS A 87 -6.18 -7.96 -2.16
N ASP A 88 -5.96 -8.54 -3.34
CA ASP A 88 -4.71 -9.23 -3.69
C ASP A 88 -3.55 -8.27 -3.92
N LEU A 89 -3.82 -7.10 -4.49
CA LEU A 89 -2.84 -6.05 -4.71
C LEU A 89 -2.50 -5.25 -3.44
N PHE A 90 -3.22 -5.45 -2.33
CA PHE A 90 -2.91 -4.79 -1.07
C PHE A 90 -1.58 -5.30 -0.50
N TYR A 91 -0.61 -4.40 -0.45
CA TYR A 91 0.74 -4.67 0.05
C TYR A 91 1.16 -3.63 1.10
N LEU A 92 1.84 -4.08 2.15
CA LEU A 92 2.47 -3.21 3.14
C LEU A 92 3.98 -3.25 2.94
N ASP A 93 4.57 -2.12 2.57
CA ASP A 93 6.02 -2.00 2.45
C ASP A 93 6.62 -1.63 3.81
N ALA A 94 6.94 -2.67 4.57
CA ALA A 94 7.41 -2.57 5.94
C ALA A 94 8.92 -2.31 6.01
N ARG A 95 9.31 -1.07 6.29
CA ARG A 95 10.72 -0.65 6.44
C ARG A 95 11.15 -0.72 7.90
N ALA A 96 12.13 -1.56 8.17
CA ALA A 96 12.59 -1.85 9.53
C ALA A 96 14.13 -1.85 9.68
N ASP A 97 14.89 -1.26 8.76
CA ASP A 97 16.34 -1.11 8.91
C ASP A 97 16.68 -0.18 10.07
N LYS A 98 17.17 -0.78 11.17
CA LYS A 98 17.54 -0.07 12.40
C LYS A 98 18.62 0.96 12.16
N SER A 99 19.58 0.70 11.27
CA SER A 99 20.70 1.61 11.02
C SER A 99 20.26 2.93 10.39
N LEU A 100 19.12 2.91 9.70
CA LEU A 100 18.58 4.05 8.97
C LEU A 100 17.44 4.76 9.71
N LEU A 101 16.66 4.01 10.50
CA LEU A 101 15.36 4.47 11.00
C LEU A 101 15.28 4.66 12.52
N ASP A 102 16.21 4.09 13.30
CA ASP A 102 16.16 4.16 14.76
C ASP A 102 16.18 5.61 15.27
N GLY A 103 15.20 5.94 16.12
CA GLY A 103 15.09 7.26 16.72
C GLY A 103 14.62 8.38 15.79
N LEU A 104 14.27 8.09 14.52
CA LEU A 104 13.72 9.12 13.64
C LEU A 104 12.36 9.61 14.15
N ASP A 105 12.22 10.94 14.22
CA ASP A 105 10.95 11.60 14.44
C ASP A 105 10.17 11.77 13.13
N VAL A 106 8.98 12.38 13.21
CA VAL A 106 8.13 12.61 12.03
C VAL A 106 8.83 13.42 10.94
N GLN A 107 9.70 14.37 11.29
CA GLN A 107 10.43 15.18 10.30
C GLN A 107 11.59 14.39 9.68
N GLY A 108 12.27 13.58 10.48
CA GLY A 108 13.29 12.63 10.05
C GLY A 108 12.74 11.64 9.03
N ILE A 109 11.60 11.00 9.32
CA ILE A 109 10.92 10.10 8.38
C ILE A 109 10.55 10.84 7.10
N ARG A 110 9.92 12.03 7.19
CA ARG A 110 9.55 12.81 5.99
C ARG A 110 10.75 13.14 5.11
N LYS A 111 11.91 13.43 5.73
CA LYS A 111 13.15 13.66 4.99
C LYS A 111 13.63 12.36 4.35
N PHE A 112 13.63 11.24 5.07
CA PHE A 112 14.01 9.92 4.55
C PHE A 112 13.17 9.54 3.32
N CYS A 113 11.84 9.60 3.43
CA CYS A 113 10.92 9.26 2.33
C CYS A 113 11.18 10.09 1.06
N ARG A 114 11.49 11.38 1.19
CA ARG A 114 11.80 12.23 0.03
C ARG A 114 13.04 11.75 -0.73
N HIS A 115 14.07 11.29 -0.03
CA HIS A 115 15.30 10.80 -0.67
C HIS A 115 15.07 9.43 -1.29
N GLU A 116 14.33 8.55 -0.60
CA GLU A 116 13.95 7.23 -1.12
C GLU A 116 13.15 7.32 -2.44
N ASN A 117 12.19 8.24 -2.54
CA ASN A 117 11.43 8.45 -3.77
C ASN A 117 12.30 9.03 -4.90
N THR A 118 13.26 9.90 -4.58
CA THR A 118 14.19 10.43 -5.59
C THR A 118 15.07 9.32 -6.19
N ASP A 119 15.44 8.31 -5.40
CA ASP A 119 16.22 7.17 -5.90
C ASP A 119 15.35 6.18 -6.69
N LYS A 120 14.08 5.99 -6.34
CA LYS A 120 13.12 5.22 -7.16
C LYS A 120 12.90 5.86 -8.53
N ASP A 121 12.76 7.18 -8.60
CA ASP A 121 12.58 7.94 -9.86
C ASP A 121 13.83 7.99 -10.75
N ARG A 122 15.02 7.72 -10.20
CA ARG A 122 16.29 7.67 -10.96
C ARG A 122 16.59 6.30 -11.58
N VAL A 123 15.88 5.26 -11.15
CA VAL A 123 16.06 3.88 -11.61
C VAL A 123 15.00 3.50 -12.66
N MET A 124 14.01 4.38 -12.88
CA MET A 124 13.09 4.36 -14.04
C MET A 124 13.65 5.21 -15.20
#